data_AF-A0A5A9ZXE8-F1
#
_entry.id   AF-A0A5A9ZXE8-F1
#
_cell.length_a   1.000
_cell.length_b   1.000
_cell.length_c   1.000
_cell.angle_alpha   90.00
_cell.angle_beta   90.00
_cell.angle_gamma   90.00
#
_symmetry.space_group_name_H-M   'P 1'
#
loop_
_entity.id
_entity.type
_entity.pdbx_description
1 polymer ?
#
loop_
_entity_poly.entity_id
_entity_poly.type
_entity_poly.pdbx_seq_one_letter_code
_entity_poly.pdbx_strand_id
1 'polypeptide(L)'
;MGSARVIGIRRRAAGAAVWYLRAVAFLNFLSAVWVSLGQDVRRHNTQDCFTPYLLTAGFASGVFTLFLAITMRRRKRAAWILNLALSGAFLLLFAFAMAFPEVRRHPQNWISLVLTAAFVASLLVGRREFYAKGDRSNPRLAALVGTGGLLVCSLLAALLVTATNHARDAHLSTFTDRWRYGTLRLVSVADDSRFPGITTPHWADVAVNVLSTLLVLAVLYAAFRSRRVVDPLSAGDEERLRALLDRHGDRDSLGYFALRREKSVVWSPTGKAAVVHRVVGGVSLASGDPVGDPEAWPGAIGPWLAEARAHGWIPAVMGAGEEAGTVYARHGLDALEIGDEAVVETADFTLDGRAMRTVRQAYNRVRRAGYRVRVRRHEDIPADEMAYLLARADDWRDGATERGFSMALGRLGDPGDGRCVMLECRDGGEGEG
;
A
#
# COMPACT_ATOMS: atom_id res chain seq x y z
N MET A 1 -23.79 13.49 -25.93
CA MET A 1 -23.99 14.17 -24.61
C MET A 1 -24.44 13.26 -23.46
N GLY A 2 -25.14 12.13 -23.69
CA GLY A 2 -25.60 11.25 -22.59
C GLY A 2 -24.51 10.53 -21.79
N SER A 3 -23.46 10.02 -22.46
CA SER A 3 -22.41 9.20 -21.81
C SER A 3 -21.58 9.97 -20.77
N ALA A 4 -21.13 11.19 -21.11
CA ALA A 4 -20.35 12.04 -20.20
C ALA A 4 -21.14 12.44 -18.94
N ARG A 5 -22.45 12.71 -19.09
CA ARG A 5 -23.34 13.06 -17.98
C ARG A 5 -23.53 11.89 -17.02
N VAL A 6 -23.71 10.68 -17.57
CA VAL A 6 -23.83 9.43 -16.78
C VAL A 6 -22.54 9.13 -16.04
N ILE A 7 -21.37 9.32 -16.66
CA ILE A 7 -20.07 9.15 -16.00
C ILE A 7 -19.90 10.17 -14.86
N GLY A 8 -20.27 11.43 -15.08
CA GLY A 8 -20.23 12.47 -14.06
C GLY A 8 -21.10 12.15 -12.84
N ILE A 9 -22.31 11.64 -13.05
CA ILE A 9 -23.23 11.22 -11.97
C ILE A 9 -22.63 10.06 -11.16
N ARG A 10 -22.06 9.05 -11.83
CA ARG A 10 -21.44 7.90 -11.15
C ARG A 10 -20.25 8.31 -10.29
N ARG A 11 -19.38 9.16 -10.80
CA ARG A 11 -18.24 9.72 -10.04
C ARG A 11 -18.69 10.50 -8.82
N ARG A 12 -19.71 11.34 -8.95
CA ARG A 12 -20.28 12.10 -7.83
C ARG A 12 -20.91 11.18 -6.79
N ALA A 13 -21.64 10.15 -7.20
CA ALA A 13 -22.23 9.17 -6.29
C ALA A 13 -21.15 8.39 -5.51
N ALA A 14 -20.11 7.91 -6.19
CA ALA A 14 -18.98 7.26 -5.53
C ALA A 14 -18.25 8.22 -4.56
N GLY A 15 -18.07 9.48 -4.95
CA GLY A 15 -17.52 10.52 -4.09
C GLY A 15 -18.38 10.80 -2.86
N ALA A 16 -19.71 10.84 -3.00
CA ALA A 16 -20.65 11.01 -1.91
C ALA A 16 -20.57 9.86 -0.89
N ALA A 17 -20.48 8.61 -1.36
CA ALA A 17 -20.28 7.45 -0.49
C ALA A 17 -19.00 7.57 0.36
N VAL A 18 -17.90 8.00 -0.25
CA VAL A 18 -16.62 8.21 0.45
C VAL A 18 -16.71 9.34 1.47
N TRP A 19 -17.37 10.45 1.11
CA TRP A 19 -17.58 11.59 2.02
C TRP A 19 -18.48 11.24 3.20
N TYR A 20 -19.53 10.45 2.99
CA TYR A 20 -20.36 9.93 4.06
C TYR A 20 -19.53 9.15 5.09
N LEU A 21 -18.69 8.19 4.64
CA LEU A 21 -17.83 7.42 5.54
C LEU A 21 -16.82 8.31 6.29
N ARG A 22 -16.27 9.35 5.65
CA ARG A 22 -15.40 10.33 6.32
C ARG A 22 -16.12 11.10 7.41
N ALA A 23 -17.34 11.56 7.14
CA ALA A 23 -18.16 12.28 8.10
C ALA A 23 -18.51 11.38 9.29
N VAL A 24 -18.94 10.13 9.03
CA VAL A 24 -19.22 9.15 10.10
C VAL A 24 -17.97 8.82 10.92
N ALA A 25 -16.81 8.64 10.28
CA ALA A 25 -15.55 8.43 10.99
C ALA A 25 -15.21 9.62 11.90
N PHE A 26 -15.33 10.85 11.38
CA PHE A 26 -15.10 12.07 12.16
C PHE A 26 -16.05 12.16 13.36
N LEU A 27 -17.36 11.92 13.15
CA LEU A 27 -18.34 11.91 14.22
C LEU A 27 -18.07 10.82 15.26
N ASN A 28 -17.63 9.63 14.85
CA ASN A 28 -17.26 8.55 15.77
C ASN A 28 -16.06 8.93 16.64
N PHE A 29 -15.02 9.58 16.08
CA PHE A 29 -13.88 10.09 16.86
C PHE A 29 -14.30 11.23 17.78
N LEU A 30 -15.11 12.17 17.28
CA LEU A 30 -15.61 13.29 18.08
C LEU A 30 -16.46 12.81 19.26
N SER A 31 -17.31 11.81 19.05
CA SER A 31 -18.12 11.17 20.08
C SER A 31 -17.29 10.39 21.10
N ALA A 32 -16.10 9.92 20.71
CA ALA A 32 -15.20 9.21 21.60
C ALA A 32 -14.39 10.17 22.49
N VAL A 33 -14.07 11.38 22.00
CA VAL A 33 -13.31 12.40 22.74
C VAL A 33 -14.23 13.29 23.58
N TRP A 34 -15.40 13.65 23.07
CA TRP A 34 -16.33 14.58 23.73
C TRP A 34 -17.38 13.80 24.51
N VAL A 35 -17.24 13.73 25.84
CA VAL A 35 -18.07 12.89 26.71
C VAL A 35 -19.57 13.16 26.57
N SER A 36 -20.02 14.43 26.51
CA SER A 36 -21.44 14.78 26.37
C SER A 36 -22.02 14.43 25.01
N LEU A 37 -21.37 14.78 23.90
CA LEU A 37 -21.78 14.38 22.54
C LEU A 37 -21.78 12.85 22.40
N GLY A 38 -20.78 12.18 22.95
CA GLY A 38 -20.74 10.73 23.02
C GLY A 38 -21.90 10.17 23.83
N GLN A 39 -22.28 10.80 24.95
CA GLN A 39 -23.46 10.38 25.72
C GLN A 39 -24.75 10.60 24.95
N ASP A 40 -24.88 11.67 24.17
CA ASP A 40 -26.02 11.87 23.29
C ASP A 40 -26.07 10.80 22.20
N VAL A 41 -24.98 10.58 21.46
CA VAL A 41 -24.95 9.51 20.43
C VAL A 41 -25.19 8.13 21.05
N ARG A 42 -24.68 7.87 22.27
CA ARG A 42 -24.94 6.64 23.04
C ARG A 42 -26.41 6.51 23.41
N ARG A 43 -27.05 7.55 23.98
CA ARG A 43 -28.49 7.56 24.31
C ARG A 43 -29.33 7.28 23.07
N HIS A 44 -28.97 7.89 21.95
CA HIS A 44 -29.63 7.67 20.65
C HIS A 44 -29.35 6.30 20.01
N ASN A 45 -28.52 5.45 20.60
CA ASN A 45 -28.25 4.09 20.12
C ASN A 45 -28.87 3.00 21.04
N THR A 46 -29.38 3.39 22.22
CA THR A 46 -29.92 2.48 23.24
C THR A 46 -31.38 2.71 23.63
N GLN A 47 -31.96 3.90 23.39
CA GLN A 47 -33.36 4.22 23.76
C GLN A 47 -34.27 4.35 22.52
N ASP A 48 -34.49 3.25 21.80
CA ASP A 48 -35.38 3.12 20.63
C ASP A 48 -35.06 4.02 19.42
N CYS A 49 -33.97 4.77 19.49
CA CYS A 49 -33.37 5.52 18.38
C CYS A 49 -32.30 4.64 17.70
N PHE A 50 -32.26 4.69 16.38
CA PHE A 50 -31.27 4.03 15.54
C PHE A 50 -30.39 5.07 14.88
N THR A 51 -29.08 4.87 14.93
CA THR A 51 -28.12 5.72 14.26
C THR A 51 -27.94 5.31 12.79
N PRO A 52 -27.48 6.23 11.91
CA PRO A 52 -27.11 5.89 10.54
C PRO A 52 -25.99 4.83 10.50
N TYR A 53 -25.91 4.06 9.41
CA TYR A 53 -24.91 3.00 9.22
C TYR A 53 -23.47 3.42 9.66
N LEU A 54 -22.86 2.58 10.52
CA LEU A 54 -21.54 2.76 11.15
C LEU A 54 -21.38 3.92 12.15
N LEU A 55 -22.41 4.71 12.44
CA LEU A 55 -22.36 5.75 13.47
C LEU A 55 -22.67 5.14 14.86
N THR A 56 -21.72 4.44 15.45
CA THR A 56 -21.95 3.68 16.70
C THR A 56 -21.28 4.28 17.93
N ALA A 57 -20.57 5.41 17.80
CA ALA A 57 -19.76 6.08 18.83
C ALA A 57 -18.68 5.17 19.46
N GLY A 58 -17.44 5.31 18.98
CA GLY A 58 -16.29 4.61 19.55
C GLY A 58 -15.07 4.63 18.64
N PHE A 59 -13.87 4.54 19.23
CA PHE A 59 -12.60 4.59 18.49
C PHE A 59 -12.47 3.45 17.47
N ALA A 60 -12.85 2.22 17.84
CA ALA A 60 -12.80 1.07 16.93
C ALA A 60 -13.70 1.25 15.70
N SER A 61 -14.92 1.75 15.89
CA SER A 61 -15.85 2.07 14.79
C SER A 61 -15.33 3.24 13.93
N GLY A 62 -14.74 4.26 14.55
CA GLY A 62 -14.09 5.38 13.86
C GLY A 62 -12.95 4.91 12.95
N VAL A 63 -12.05 4.07 13.47
CA VAL A 63 -10.94 3.48 12.72
C VAL A 63 -11.43 2.57 11.60
N PHE A 64 -12.42 1.70 11.87
CA PHE A 64 -13.01 0.83 10.85
C PHE A 64 -13.68 1.61 9.72
N THR A 65 -14.45 2.65 10.06
CA THR A 65 -15.12 3.51 9.08
C THR A 65 -14.12 4.33 8.27
N LEU A 66 -13.08 4.88 8.92
CA LEU A 66 -11.99 5.59 8.24
C LEU A 66 -11.26 4.68 7.27
N PHE A 67 -11.00 3.44 7.67
CA PHE A 67 -10.40 2.42 6.82
C PHE A 67 -11.25 2.14 5.58
N LEU A 68 -12.57 1.95 5.75
CA LEU A 68 -13.50 1.79 4.63
C LEU A 68 -13.50 3.03 3.72
N ALA A 69 -13.43 4.24 4.28
CA ALA A 69 -13.32 5.47 3.50
C ALA A 69 -12.03 5.51 2.64
N ILE A 70 -10.89 5.10 3.21
CA ILE A 70 -9.59 5.08 2.52
C ILE A 70 -9.60 4.04 1.39
N THR A 71 -10.11 2.83 1.64
CA THR A 71 -10.16 1.75 0.64
C THR A 71 -11.18 2.01 -0.47
N MET A 72 -12.33 2.60 -0.13
CA MET A 72 -13.32 3.08 -1.09
C MET A 72 -12.77 4.22 -1.95
N ARG A 73 -11.98 5.14 -1.38
CA ARG A 73 -11.26 6.18 -2.15
C ARG A 73 -10.31 5.58 -3.18
N ARG A 74 -9.66 4.45 -2.84
CA ARG A 74 -8.83 3.66 -3.76
C ARG A 74 -9.63 2.81 -4.75
N ARG A 75 -10.96 2.98 -4.81
CA ARG A 75 -11.87 2.32 -5.77
C ARG A 75 -11.86 0.79 -5.71
N LYS A 76 -11.45 0.21 -4.58
CA LYS A 76 -11.30 -1.25 -4.44
C LYS A 76 -12.67 -1.93 -4.43
N ARG A 77 -12.87 -2.90 -5.33
CA ARG A 77 -14.15 -3.60 -5.52
C ARG A 77 -14.59 -4.38 -4.28
N ALA A 78 -13.66 -5.01 -3.57
CA ALA A 78 -13.96 -5.75 -2.35
C ALA A 78 -14.54 -4.86 -1.24
N ALA A 79 -14.00 -3.65 -1.07
CA ALA A 79 -14.50 -2.69 -0.09
C ALA A 79 -15.92 -2.20 -0.44
N TRP A 80 -16.21 -2.03 -1.73
CA TRP A 80 -17.55 -1.72 -2.21
C TRP A 80 -18.54 -2.86 -1.94
N ILE A 81 -18.18 -4.11 -2.23
CA ILE A 81 -19.03 -5.29 -1.95
C ILE A 81 -19.32 -5.37 -0.44
N LEU A 82 -18.29 -5.25 0.39
CA LEU A 82 -18.44 -5.30 1.85
C LEU A 82 -19.39 -4.20 2.35
N ASN A 83 -19.18 -2.95 1.94
CA ASN A 83 -20.06 -1.85 2.33
C ASN A 83 -21.49 -2.07 1.84
N LEU A 84 -21.67 -2.51 0.59
CA LEU A 84 -23.00 -2.74 0.04
C LEU A 84 -23.74 -3.87 0.78
N ALA A 85 -23.05 -4.97 1.09
CA ALA A 85 -23.62 -6.08 1.83
C ALA A 85 -24.00 -5.67 3.26
N LEU A 86 -23.08 -5.03 3.99
CA LEU A 86 -23.31 -4.61 5.37
C LEU A 86 -24.38 -3.51 5.47
N SER A 87 -24.26 -2.44 4.68
CA SER A 87 -25.23 -1.34 4.69
C SER A 87 -26.58 -1.74 4.11
N GLY A 88 -26.61 -2.63 3.11
CA GLY A 88 -27.85 -3.18 2.55
C GLY A 88 -28.58 -4.07 3.57
N ALA A 89 -27.88 -4.98 4.24
CA ALA A 89 -28.46 -5.80 5.30
C ALA A 89 -28.95 -4.93 6.47
N PHE A 90 -28.15 -3.95 6.89
CA PHE A 90 -28.54 -2.99 7.92
C PHE A 90 -29.78 -2.18 7.52
N LEU A 91 -29.85 -1.69 6.27
CA LEU A 91 -31.01 -0.96 5.74
C LEU A 91 -32.27 -1.82 5.74
N LEU A 92 -32.17 -3.10 5.34
CA LEU A 92 -33.32 -4.02 5.36
C LEU A 92 -33.82 -4.31 6.77
N LEU A 93 -32.89 -4.57 7.70
CA LEU A 93 -33.23 -4.77 9.11
C LEU A 93 -33.85 -3.51 9.73
N PHE A 94 -33.30 -2.34 9.41
CA PHE A 94 -33.81 -1.08 9.93
C PHE A 94 -35.17 -0.73 9.32
N ALA A 95 -35.38 -0.98 8.02
CA ALA A 95 -36.69 -0.83 7.39
C ALA A 95 -37.74 -1.77 8.00
N PHE A 96 -37.35 -3.01 8.34
CA PHE A 96 -38.21 -3.93 9.09
C PHE A 96 -38.50 -3.41 10.51
N ALA A 97 -37.49 -2.89 11.21
CA ALA A 97 -37.67 -2.29 12.53
C ALA A 97 -38.65 -1.08 12.50
N MET A 98 -38.70 -0.33 11.41
CA MET A 98 -39.65 0.78 11.22
C MET A 98 -41.11 0.33 11.07
N ALA A 99 -41.39 -0.97 10.91
CA ALA A 99 -42.76 -1.50 10.96
C ALA A 99 -43.37 -1.37 12.37
N PHE A 100 -42.52 -1.39 13.41
CA PHE A 100 -42.94 -1.28 14.80
C PHE A 100 -43.28 0.17 15.18
N PRO A 101 -44.48 0.44 15.75
CA PRO A 101 -44.91 1.78 16.15
C PRO A 101 -43.93 2.51 17.08
N GLU A 102 -43.24 1.77 17.94
CA GLU A 102 -42.26 2.25 18.92
C GLU A 102 -41.10 2.94 18.20
N VAL A 103 -40.61 2.34 17.12
CA VAL A 103 -39.45 2.83 16.37
C VAL A 103 -39.84 3.99 15.44
N ARG A 104 -40.99 3.90 14.74
CA ARG A 104 -41.38 4.91 13.75
C ARG A 104 -41.84 6.26 14.33
N ARG A 105 -42.17 6.30 15.63
CA ARG A 105 -42.59 7.51 16.35
C ARG A 105 -41.47 8.54 16.49
N HIS A 106 -40.21 8.10 16.46
CA HIS A 106 -39.06 9.00 16.59
C HIS A 106 -38.68 9.60 15.24
N PRO A 107 -38.71 10.95 15.06
CA PRO A 107 -38.38 11.59 13.78
C PRO A 107 -36.92 11.37 13.36
N GLN A 108 -36.02 11.16 14.33
CA GLN A 108 -34.62 10.85 14.07
C GLN A 108 -34.42 9.51 13.34
N ASN A 109 -35.27 8.52 13.60
CA ASN A 109 -35.17 7.21 12.93
C ASN A 109 -35.43 7.34 11.43
N TRP A 110 -36.35 8.25 11.03
CA TRP A 110 -36.55 8.60 9.63
C TRP A 110 -35.32 9.25 9.01
N ILE A 111 -34.65 10.17 9.71
CA ILE A 111 -33.43 10.82 9.23
C ILE A 111 -32.32 9.77 9.03
N SER A 112 -32.10 8.90 10.02
CA SER A 112 -31.10 7.82 9.94
C SER A 112 -31.38 6.83 8.81
N LEU A 113 -32.66 6.49 8.59
CA LEU A 113 -33.08 5.62 7.50
C LEU A 113 -32.79 6.27 6.15
N VAL A 114 -33.15 7.54 5.97
CA VAL A 114 -32.90 8.28 4.72
C VAL A 114 -31.41 8.42 4.45
N LEU A 115 -30.59 8.74 5.46
CA LEU A 115 -29.14 8.83 5.30
C LEU A 115 -28.53 7.48 4.90
N THR A 116 -28.97 6.39 5.53
CA THR A 116 -28.53 5.03 5.21
C THR A 116 -28.97 4.62 3.80
N ALA A 117 -30.21 4.90 3.43
CA ALA A 117 -30.75 4.63 2.10
C ALA A 117 -30.01 5.45 1.02
N ALA A 118 -29.72 6.73 1.29
CA ALA A 118 -28.92 7.58 0.40
C ALA A 118 -27.50 7.04 0.23
N PHE A 119 -26.88 6.53 1.29
CA PHE A 119 -25.58 5.87 1.20
C PHE A 119 -25.66 4.61 0.33
N VAL A 120 -26.60 3.69 0.57
CA VAL A 120 -26.80 2.49 -0.26
C VAL A 120 -27.07 2.85 -1.73
N ALA A 121 -27.93 3.83 -1.98
CA ALA A 121 -28.21 4.32 -3.33
C ALA A 121 -26.95 4.88 -4.00
N SER A 122 -26.12 5.62 -3.27
CA SER A 122 -24.85 6.14 -3.79
C SER A 122 -23.88 5.01 -4.18
N LEU A 123 -23.84 3.91 -3.42
CA LEU A 123 -23.06 2.72 -3.76
C LEU A 123 -23.58 2.02 -5.01
N LEU A 124 -24.90 1.91 -5.16
CA LEU A 124 -25.53 1.28 -6.32
C LEU A 124 -25.32 2.10 -7.61
N VAL A 125 -25.51 3.42 -7.54
CA VAL A 125 -25.27 4.33 -8.67
C VAL A 125 -23.77 4.35 -9.02
N GLY A 126 -22.90 4.42 -8.01
CA GLY A 126 -21.45 4.46 -8.15
C GLY A 126 -20.78 3.12 -8.47
N ARG A 127 -21.53 2.01 -8.59
CA ARG A 127 -20.99 0.64 -8.66
C ARG A 127 -19.86 0.41 -9.69
N ARG A 128 -19.89 1.13 -10.82
CA ARG A 128 -18.88 0.98 -11.89
C ARG A 128 -17.59 1.75 -11.63
N GLU A 129 -17.58 2.68 -10.68
CA GLU A 129 -16.37 3.41 -10.30
C GLU A 129 -15.45 2.59 -9.38
N PHE A 130 -15.99 1.56 -8.70
CA PHE A 130 -15.26 0.64 -7.83
C PHE A 130 -14.77 -0.61 -8.58
N TYR A 131 -13.98 -0.38 -9.63
CA TYR A 131 -13.50 -1.43 -10.53
C TYR A 131 -12.20 -2.09 -10.07
N ALA A 132 -11.44 -1.44 -9.18
CA ALA A 132 -10.07 -1.85 -8.88
C ALA A 132 -10.05 -3.23 -8.22
N LYS A 133 -9.35 -4.18 -8.87
CA LYS A 133 -9.13 -5.50 -8.32
C LYS A 133 -8.31 -5.40 -7.03
N GLY A 134 -8.70 -6.16 -6.02
CA GLY A 134 -7.94 -6.28 -4.78
C GLY A 134 -6.60 -6.94 -5.08
N ASP A 135 -5.54 -6.48 -4.40
CA ASP A 135 -4.27 -7.20 -4.41
C ASP A 135 -4.47 -8.53 -3.67
N ARG A 136 -3.62 -9.54 -3.92
CA ARG A 136 -3.76 -10.86 -3.27
C ARG A 136 -3.70 -10.69 -1.73
N SER A 137 -4.86 -10.75 -1.07
CA SER A 137 -4.98 -10.72 0.39
C SER A 137 -4.71 -12.11 0.96
N ASN A 138 -4.34 -12.17 2.24
CA ASN A 138 -4.26 -13.43 2.96
C ASN A 138 -5.48 -13.57 3.90
N PRO A 139 -6.65 -14.00 3.39
CA PRO A 139 -7.86 -14.09 4.19
C PRO A 139 -7.69 -15.07 5.36
N ARG A 140 -6.80 -16.07 5.26
CA ARG A 140 -6.50 -17.00 6.35
C ARG A 140 -5.77 -16.29 7.49
N LEU A 141 -4.79 -15.45 7.19
CA LEU A 141 -4.09 -14.66 8.22
C LEU A 141 -5.05 -13.64 8.85
N ALA A 142 -5.86 -12.96 8.06
CA ALA A 142 -6.88 -12.03 8.59
C ALA A 142 -7.88 -12.75 9.50
N ALA A 143 -8.36 -13.92 9.10
CA ALA A 143 -9.27 -14.74 9.90
C ALA A 143 -8.59 -15.21 11.18
N LEU A 144 -7.35 -15.70 11.11
CA LEU A 144 -6.60 -16.18 12.28
C LEU A 144 -6.28 -15.05 13.27
N VAL A 145 -5.87 -13.89 12.78
CA VAL A 145 -5.66 -12.69 13.60
C VAL A 145 -6.98 -12.19 14.18
N GLY A 146 -8.08 -12.26 13.41
CA GLY A 146 -9.41 -11.87 13.86
C GLY A 146 -9.96 -12.79 14.95
N THR A 147 -9.95 -14.10 14.75
CA THR A 147 -10.50 -15.07 15.72
C THR A 147 -9.59 -15.21 16.93
N GLY A 148 -8.28 -15.38 16.73
CA GLY A 148 -7.31 -15.48 17.82
C GLY A 148 -7.21 -14.18 18.61
N GLY A 149 -7.16 -13.05 17.92
CA GLY A 149 -7.12 -11.73 18.56
C GLY A 149 -8.41 -11.39 19.31
N LEU A 150 -9.59 -11.71 18.75
CA LEU A 150 -10.86 -11.53 19.46
C LEU A 150 -10.92 -12.38 20.73
N LEU A 151 -10.48 -13.65 20.66
CA LEU A 151 -10.43 -14.52 21.83
C LEU A 151 -9.51 -13.93 22.91
N VAL A 152 -8.28 -13.55 22.55
CA VAL A 152 -7.32 -12.95 23.50
C VAL A 152 -7.84 -11.63 24.08
N CYS A 153 -8.33 -10.71 23.24
CA CYS A 153 -8.87 -9.44 23.70
C CYS A 153 -10.10 -9.65 24.60
N SER A 154 -10.96 -10.62 24.29
CA SER A 154 -12.16 -10.92 25.11
C SER A 154 -11.79 -11.44 26.50
N LEU A 155 -10.76 -12.29 26.60
CA LEU A 155 -10.26 -12.81 27.87
C LEU A 155 -9.55 -11.72 28.67
N LEU A 156 -8.75 -10.87 28.02
CA LEU A 156 -8.12 -9.71 28.66
C LEU A 156 -9.16 -8.71 29.18
N ALA A 157 -10.22 -8.45 28.40
CA ALA A 157 -11.34 -7.62 28.84
C ALA A 157 -12.05 -8.24 30.05
N ALA A 158 -12.30 -9.55 30.06
CA ALA A 158 -12.89 -10.24 31.20
C ALA A 158 -12.02 -10.17 32.47
N LEU A 159 -10.71 -10.33 32.31
CA LEU A 159 -9.74 -10.23 33.39
C LEU A 159 -9.69 -8.81 33.96
N LEU A 160 -9.65 -7.80 33.08
CA LEU A 160 -9.63 -6.40 33.47
C LEU A 160 -10.91 -6.01 34.20
N VAL A 161 -12.07 -6.42 33.69
CA VAL A 161 -13.37 -6.21 34.36
C VAL A 161 -13.39 -6.91 35.71
N THR A 162 -12.86 -8.13 35.80
CA THR A 162 -12.77 -8.87 37.07
C THR A 162 -11.88 -8.18 38.10
N ALA A 163 -10.73 -7.66 37.69
CA ALA A 163 -9.78 -7.00 38.57
C ALA A 163 -10.24 -5.61 39.02
N THR A 164 -11.09 -4.94 38.24
CA THR A 164 -11.49 -3.54 38.44
C THR A 164 -12.96 -3.37 38.82
N ASN A 165 -13.70 -4.47 39.00
CA ASN A 165 -15.11 -4.39 39.41
C ASN A 165 -15.21 -3.88 40.86
N HIS A 166 -15.80 -2.69 41.02
CA HIS A 166 -16.03 -2.07 42.33
C HIS A 166 -17.49 -2.14 42.78
N ALA A 167 -18.32 -2.97 42.14
CA ALA A 167 -19.74 -3.07 42.47
C ALA A 167 -19.93 -3.60 43.89
N ARG A 168 -20.83 -2.97 44.65
CA ARG A 168 -21.19 -3.43 46.01
C ARG A 168 -21.75 -4.86 46.01
N ASP A 169 -22.39 -5.26 44.91
CA ASP A 169 -22.94 -6.60 44.68
C ASP A 169 -22.09 -7.45 43.72
N ALA A 170 -20.77 -7.19 43.63
CA ALA A 170 -19.88 -7.87 42.69
C ALA A 170 -19.90 -9.42 42.80
N HIS A 171 -20.23 -9.95 43.99
CA HIS A 171 -20.37 -11.38 44.26
C HIS A 171 -21.49 -12.06 43.45
N LEU A 172 -22.48 -11.31 42.96
CA LEU A 172 -23.57 -11.82 42.12
C LEU A 172 -23.15 -12.02 40.65
N SER A 173 -22.05 -11.40 40.21
CA SER A 173 -21.58 -11.50 38.83
C SER A 173 -20.71 -12.75 38.61
N THR A 174 -21.08 -13.60 37.67
CA THR A 174 -20.25 -14.77 37.29
C THR A 174 -19.11 -14.36 36.35
N PHE A 175 -18.08 -15.21 36.20
CA PHE A 175 -17.03 -14.99 35.21
C PHE A 175 -17.61 -14.87 33.79
N THR A 176 -18.63 -15.66 33.47
CA THR A 176 -19.33 -15.62 32.18
C THR A 176 -20.00 -14.27 31.95
N ASP A 177 -20.58 -13.64 32.97
CA ASP A 177 -21.20 -12.32 32.86
C ASP A 177 -20.16 -11.23 32.60
N ARG A 178 -19.01 -11.29 33.28
CA ARG A 178 -17.90 -10.35 33.10
C ARG A 178 -17.23 -10.52 31.73
N TRP A 179 -17.10 -11.76 31.25
CA TRP A 179 -16.61 -12.05 29.90
C TRP A 179 -17.59 -11.58 28.83
N ARG A 180 -18.90 -11.78 29.02
CA ARG A 180 -19.94 -11.27 28.12
C ARG A 180 -19.95 -9.75 28.10
N TYR A 181 -19.85 -9.09 29.26
CA TYR A 181 -19.72 -7.65 29.38
C TYR A 181 -18.49 -7.12 28.62
N GLY A 182 -17.30 -7.67 28.92
CA GLY A 182 -16.05 -7.29 28.25
C GLY A 182 -16.07 -7.53 26.74
N THR A 183 -16.63 -8.67 26.30
CA THR A 183 -16.76 -9.02 24.87
C THR A 183 -17.72 -8.09 24.15
N LEU A 184 -18.88 -7.78 24.75
CA LEU A 184 -19.80 -6.81 24.20
C LEU A 184 -19.12 -5.45 24.09
N ARG A 185 -18.36 -5.04 25.11
CA ARG A 185 -17.60 -3.77 25.17
C ARG A 185 -16.47 -3.68 24.15
N LEU A 186 -15.97 -4.80 23.61
CA LEU A 186 -15.04 -4.82 22.47
C LEU A 186 -15.73 -4.51 21.14
N VAL A 187 -16.97 -4.94 20.95
CA VAL A 187 -17.70 -4.85 19.66
C VAL A 187 -18.62 -3.62 19.60
N SER A 188 -19.20 -3.25 20.74
CA SER A 188 -20.14 -2.16 20.90
C SER A 188 -20.00 -1.56 22.31
N VAL A 189 -20.53 -0.38 22.58
CA VAL A 189 -20.63 0.07 23.97
C VAL A 189 -21.71 -0.78 24.65
N ALA A 190 -21.32 -1.64 25.58
CA ALA A 190 -22.25 -2.46 26.35
C ALA A 190 -23.09 -1.56 27.27
N ASP A 191 -24.41 -1.74 27.25
CA ASP A 191 -25.33 -1.05 28.15
C ASP A 191 -25.11 -1.58 29.58
N ASP A 192 -24.56 -0.72 30.45
CA ASP A 192 -24.23 -1.05 31.84
C ASP A 192 -25.48 -1.49 32.63
N SER A 193 -26.69 -1.08 32.20
CA SER A 193 -27.95 -1.49 32.83
C SER A 193 -28.31 -2.96 32.63
N ARG A 194 -27.72 -3.64 31.64
CA ARG A 194 -27.96 -5.07 31.36
C ARG A 194 -27.11 -6.00 32.22
N PHE A 195 -26.16 -5.46 32.98
CA PHE A 195 -25.21 -6.24 33.78
C PHE A 195 -25.20 -5.76 35.24
N PRO A 196 -26.27 -6.06 36.02
CA PRO A 196 -26.29 -5.75 37.44
C PRO A 196 -25.11 -6.45 38.17
N GLY A 197 -24.45 -5.72 39.08
CA GLY A 197 -23.27 -6.22 39.80
C GLY A 197 -21.92 -6.01 39.09
N ILE A 198 -21.89 -5.26 37.98
CA ILE A 198 -20.64 -4.86 37.30
C ILE A 198 -20.59 -3.33 37.23
N THR A 199 -19.62 -2.73 37.93
CA THR A 199 -19.29 -1.31 37.80
C THR A 199 -17.78 -1.16 37.64
N THR A 200 -17.34 -0.86 36.42
CA THR A 200 -15.94 -0.63 36.09
C THR A 200 -15.60 0.87 36.14
N PRO A 201 -14.36 1.23 36.52
CA PRO A 201 -13.90 2.59 36.42
C PRO A 201 -13.72 2.99 34.94
N HIS A 202 -13.92 4.27 34.63
CA HIS A 202 -13.91 4.76 33.26
C HIS A 202 -12.63 4.44 32.48
N TRP A 203 -11.46 4.42 33.15
CA TRP A 203 -10.19 4.09 32.51
C TRP A 203 -10.13 2.62 32.03
N ALA A 204 -10.79 1.69 32.71
CA ALA A 204 -10.84 0.28 32.30
C ALA A 204 -11.63 0.14 30.99
N ASP A 205 -12.70 0.90 30.84
CA ASP A 205 -13.48 0.95 29.60
C ASP A 205 -12.68 1.55 28.45
N VAL A 206 -11.90 2.59 28.71
CA VAL A 206 -10.99 3.17 27.73
C VAL A 206 -9.95 2.13 27.29
N ALA A 207 -9.38 1.37 28.23
CA ALA A 207 -8.41 0.31 27.93
C ALA A 207 -9.00 -0.81 27.05
N VAL A 208 -10.24 -1.27 27.32
CA VAL A 208 -10.94 -2.25 26.46
C VAL A 208 -11.18 -1.68 25.06
N ASN A 209 -11.54 -0.40 24.94
CA ASN A 209 -11.70 0.27 23.63
C ASN A 209 -10.38 0.38 22.86
N VAL A 210 -9.26 0.63 23.55
CA VAL A 210 -7.93 0.64 22.95
C VAL A 210 -7.56 -0.76 22.45
N LEU A 211 -7.80 -1.81 23.25
CA LEU A 211 -7.58 -3.21 22.84
C LEU A 211 -8.40 -3.57 21.60
N SER A 212 -9.68 -3.19 21.55
CA SER A 212 -10.54 -3.37 20.37
C SER A 212 -9.98 -2.63 19.15
N THR A 213 -9.54 -1.38 19.32
CA THR A 213 -8.97 -0.58 18.24
C THR A 213 -7.68 -1.21 17.69
N LEU A 214 -6.79 -1.68 18.57
CA LEU A 214 -5.58 -2.38 18.20
C LEU A 214 -5.88 -3.70 17.46
N LEU A 215 -6.89 -4.46 17.90
CA LEU A 215 -7.35 -5.66 17.21
C LEU A 215 -7.85 -5.35 15.79
N VAL A 216 -8.70 -4.33 15.63
CA VAL A 216 -9.16 -3.89 14.31
C VAL A 216 -7.98 -3.51 13.43
N LEU A 217 -7.04 -2.71 13.94
CA LEU A 217 -5.82 -2.35 13.20
C LEU A 217 -4.97 -3.57 12.82
N ALA A 218 -4.83 -4.56 13.71
CA ALA A 218 -4.10 -5.79 13.45
C ALA A 218 -4.79 -6.66 12.37
N VAL A 219 -6.12 -6.80 12.43
CA VAL A 219 -6.91 -7.51 11.41
C VAL A 219 -6.82 -6.82 10.06
N LEU A 220 -6.93 -5.49 10.04
CA LEU A 220 -6.77 -4.69 8.83
C LEU A 220 -5.34 -4.82 8.28
N TYR A 221 -4.33 -4.72 9.12
CA TYR A 221 -2.95 -4.96 8.72
C TYR A 221 -2.78 -6.36 8.14
N ALA A 222 -3.27 -7.40 8.80
CA ALA A 222 -3.20 -8.79 8.34
C ALA A 222 -3.94 -9.04 7.01
N ALA A 223 -5.14 -8.48 6.86
CA ALA A 223 -5.96 -8.60 5.66
C ALA A 223 -5.34 -7.90 4.46
N PHE A 224 -4.64 -6.79 4.68
CA PHE A 224 -4.07 -5.95 3.62
C PHE A 224 -2.55 -6.00 3.55
N ARG A 225 -1.90 -6.87 4.35
CA ARG A 225 -0.49 -7.23 4.20
C ARG A 225 -0.33 -7.99 2.89
N SER A 226 -0.13 -7.21 1.82
CA SER A 226 0.02 -7.71 0.46
C SER A 226 1.21 -8.68 0.36
N ARG A 227 0.94 -9.92 -0.06
CA ARG A 227 1.97 -10.88 -0.49
C ARG A 227 2.40 -10.54 -1.92
N ARG A 228 3.12 -9.42 -2.09
CA ARG A 228 3.56 -8.86 -3.39
C ARG A 228 2.39 -8.55 -4.34
N VAL A 229 2.38 -7.33 -4.85
CA VAL A 229 1.27 -6.83 -5.67
C VAL A 229 1.30 -7.41 -7.09
N VAL A 230 2.49 -7.81 -7.55
CA VAL A 230 2.76 -8.39 -8.88
C VAL A 230 3.78 -9.51 -8.73
N ASP A 231 3.72 -10.50 -9.63
CA ASP A 231 4.67 -11.62 -9.64
C ASP A 231 6.05 -11.14 -10.16
N PRO A 232 7.15 -11.49 -9.49
CA PRO A 232 8.50 -11.08 -9.89
C PRO A 232 8.88 -11.67 -11.25
N LEU A 233 9.88 -11.06 -11.91
CA LEU A 233 10.51 -11.56 -13.11
C LEU A 233 10.79 -13.07 -13.02
N SER A 234 10.25 -13.83 -13.96
CA SER A 234 10.59 -15.25 -14.12
C SER A 234 11.94 -15.40 -14.83
N ALA A 235 12.55 -16.58 -14.74
CA ALA A 235 13.78 -16.87 -15.48
C ALA A 235 13.61 -16.69 -17.01
N GLY A 236 12.46 -17.10 -17.56
CA GLY A 236 12.15 -16.92 -18.98
C GLY A 236 11.90 -15.46 -19.37
N ASP A 237 11.38 -14.63 -18.45
CA ASP A 237 11.29 -13.19 -18.69
C ASP A 237 12.67 -12.54 -18.69
N GLU A 238 13.54 -12.92 -17.75
CA GLU A 238 14.92 -12.42 -17.68
C GLU A 238 15.69 -12.75 -18.97
N GLU A 239 15.59 -13.98 -19.47
CA GLU A 239 16.23 -14.41 -20.73
C GLU A 239 15.72 -13.60 -21.94
N ARG A 240 14.40 -13.40 -22.04
CA ARG A 240 13.82 -12.61 -23.14
C ARG A 240 14.20 -11.14 -23.07
N LEU A 241 14.30 -10.56 -21.87
CA LEU A 241 14.74 -9.18 -21.69
C LEU A 241 16.20 -9.02 -22.07
N ARG A 242 17.08 -9.96 -21.67
CA ARG A 242 18.47 -10.00 -22.11
C ARG A 242 18.57 -10.01 -23.64
N ALA A 243 17.79 -10.85 -24.30
CA ALA A 243 17.77 -10.90 -25.77
C ALA A 243 17.29 -9.60 -26.44
N LEU A 244 16.44 -8.80 -25.78
CA LEU A 244 16.07 -7.47 -26.27
C LEU A 244 17.18 -6.44 -26.01
N LEU A 245 17.82 -6.48 -24.83
CA LEU A 245 18.94 -5.62 -24.47
C LEU A 245 20.15 -5.87 -25.38
N ASP A 246 20.45 -7.12 -25.72
CA ASP A 246 21.54 -7.46 -26.66
C ASP A 246 21.32 -6.88 -28.06
N ARG A 247 20.06 -6.63 -28.46
CA ARG A 247 19.72 -6.09 -29.79
C ARG A 247 19.47 -4.59 -29.82
N HIS A 248 18.98 -4.02 -28.72
CA HIS A 248 18.45 -2.64 -28.68
C HIS A 248 18.95 -1.83 -27.48
N GLY A 249 19.72 -2.44 -26.57
CA GLY A 249 20.12 -1.84 -25.29
C GLY A 249 21.15 -0.74 -25.40
N ASP A 250 21.91 -0.64 -26.50
CA ASP A 250 22.96 0.38 -26.69
C ASP A 250 22.44 1.83 -26.61
N ARG A 251 21.13 2.03 -26.74
CA ARG A 251 20.47 3.35 -26.71
C ARG A 251 20.14 3.82 -25.28
N ASP A 252 20.18 2.93 -24.30
CA ASP A 252 19.72 3.19 -22.93
C ASP A 252 20.78 2.72 -21.91
N SER A 253 21.45 3.69 -21.28
CA SER A 253 22.47 3.44 -20.25
C SER A 253 21.92 2.77 -18.99
N LEU A 254 20.61 2.86 -18.74
CA LEU A 254 19.92 2.29 -17.58
C LEU A 254 19.21 0.97 -17.90
N GLY A 255 19.16 0.57 -19.18
CA GLY A 255 18.35 -0.55 -19.65
C GLY A 255 18.68 -1.87 -18.98
N TYR A 256 19.96 -2.11 -18.65
CA TYR A 256 20.38 -3.34 -17.97
C TYR A 256 19.77 -3.49 -16.56
N PHE A 257 19.42 -2.39 -15.88
CA PHE A 257 18.79 -2.45 -14.57
C PHE A 257 17.35 -2.97 -14.63
N ALA A 258 16.74 -3.06 -15.81
CA ALA A 258 15.46 -3.73 -16.01
C ALA A 258 15.49 -5.21 -15.57
N LEU A 259 16.67 -5.85 -15.53
CA LEU A 259 16.84 -7.26 -15.13
C LEU A 259 16.76 -7.50 -13.60
N ARG A 260 16.54 -6.45 -12.80
CA ARG A 260 16.42 -6.58 -11.35
C ARG A 260 15.19 -7.43 -10.97
N ARG A 261 15.42 -8.61 -10.39
CA ARG A 261 14.41 -9.68 -10.14
C ARG A 261 13.19 -9.29 -9.30
N GLU A 262 13.23 -8.19 -8.55
CA GLU A 262 12.08 -7.71 -7.78
C GLU A 262 11.05 -6.93 -8.62
N LYS A 263 11.39 -6.63 -9.88
CA LYS A 263 10.50 -6.03 -10.87
C LYS A 263 9.63 -7.10 -11.53
N SER A 264 8.58 -6.64 -12.19
CA SER A 264 7.67 -7.40 -13.03
C SER A 264 7.71 -6.83 -14.45
N VAL A 265 7.22 -7.59 -15.41
CA VAL A 265 7.29 -7.21 -16.83
C VAL A 265 5.93 -7.28 -17.49
N VAL A 266 5.63 -6.29 -18.34
CA VAL A 266 4.50 -6.30 -19.25
C VAL A 266 5.01 -6.25 -20.68
N TRP A 267 4.80 -7.34 -21.40
CA TRP A 267 5.26 -7.51 -22.77
C TRP A 267 4.31 -6.85 -23.78
N SER A 268 4.87 -6.35 -24.87
CA SER A 268 4.08 -6.06 -26.06
C SER A 268 3.52 -7.36 -26.64
N PRO A 269 2.36 -7.34 -27.31
CA PRO A 269 1.80 -8.53 -27.97
C PRO A 269 2.75 -9.18 -28.97
N THR A 270 3.64 -8.39 -29.59
CA THR A 270 4.64 -8.87 -30.55
C THR A 270 5.89 -9.44 -29.87
N GLY A 271 6.07 -9.23 -28.56
CA GLY A 271 7.26 -9.62 -27.82
C GLY A 271 8.51 -8.80 -28.13
N LYS A 272 8.39 -7.74 -28.96
CA LYS A 272 9.50 -6.87 -29.39
C LYS A 272 9.83 -5.74 -28.41
N ALA A 273 8.96 -5.49 -27.43
CA ALA A 273 9.15 -4.49 -26.40
C ALA A 273 8.54 -4.94 -25.07
N ALA A 274 9.01 -4.36 -23.97
CA ALA A 274 8.48 -4.64 -22.64
C ALA A 274 8.59 -3.44 -21.70
N VAL A 275 7.55 -3.16 -20.92
CA VAL A 275 7.62 -2.22 -19.80
C VAL A 275 7.94 -3.01 -18.54
N VAL A 276 9.08 -2.71 -17.93
CA VAL A 276 9.47 -3.31 -16.64
C VAL A 276 9.09 -2.35 -15.52
N HIS A 277 8.32 -2.85 -14.56
CA HIS A 277 7.76 -2.03 -13.48
C HIS A 277 7.77 -2.73 -12.12
N ARG A 278 7.49 -1.98 -11.07
CA ARG A 278 7.18 -2.51 -9.75
C ARG A 278 6.05 -1.73 -9.13
N VAL A 279 5.18 -2.42 -8.40
CA VAL A 279 4.11 -1.75 -7.66
C VAL A 279 4.51 -1.50 -6.20
N VAL A 280 4.55 -0.23 -5.81
CA VAL A 280 4.85 0.22 -4.45
C VAL A 280 3.82 1.26 -4.02
N GLY A 281 3.19 1.06 -2.86
CA GLY A 281 2.25 2.05 -2.30
C GLY A 281 1.00 2.34 -3.13
N GLY A 282 0.69 1.52 -4.15
CA GLY A 282 -0.39 1.76 -5.12
C GLY A 282 0.05 2.54 -6.36
N VAL A 283 1.36 2.73 -6.55
CA VAL A 283 1.97 3.28 -7.76
C VAL A 283 2.60 2.11 -8.53
N SER A 284 2.27 1.93 -9.81
CA SER A 284 3.01 1.05 -10.72
C SER A 284 4.11 1.89 -11.35
N LEU A 285 5.33 1.71 -10.86
CA LEU A 285 6.50 2.49 -11.23
C LEU A 285 7.31 1.75 -12.28
N ALA A 286 7.27 2.21 -13.54
CA ALA A 286 8.15 1.75 -14.59
C ALA A 286 9.58 2.24 -14.36
N SER A 287 10.55 1.38 -14.69
CA SER A 287 11.98 1.62 -14.53
C SER A 287 12.58 2.06 -15.87
N GLY A 288 12.61 3.36 -16.11
CA GLY A 288 13.15 3.94 -17.34
C GLY A 288 12.32 3.61 -18.57
N ASP A 289 13.01 3.48 -19.69
CA ASP A 289 12.44 3.26 -21.01
C ASP A 289 11.88 1.84 -21.14
N PRO A 290 10.90 1.61 -22.04
CA PRO A 290 10.55 0.25 -22.40
C PRO A 290 11.75 -0.45 -23.05
N VAL A 291 12.04 -1.68 -22.63
CA VAL A 291 13.13 -2.47 -23.20
C VAL A 291 12.71 -3.01 -24.57
N GLY A 292 13.53 -2.81 -25.60
CA GLY A 292 13.33 -3.35 -26.95
C GLY A 292 13.14 -2.27 -28.02
N ASP A 293 12.51 -2.65 -29.12
CA ASP A 293 12.34 -1.80 -30.31
C ASP A 293 11.41 -0.60 -30.04
N PRO A 294 11.86 0.66 -30.23
CA PRO A 294 11.06 1.86 -30.05
C PRO A 294 9.73 1.87 -30.83
N GLU A 295 9.69 1.26 -32.01
CA GLU A 295 8.45 1.16 -32.79
C GLU A 295 7.40 0.28 -32.09
N ALA A 296 7.85 -0.68 -31.27
CA ALA A 296 6.98 -1.59 -30.53
C ALA A 296 6.62 -1.10 -29.12
N TRP A 297 7.22 -0.02 -28.62
CA TRP A 297 6.97 0.53 -27.27
C TRP A 297 5.49 0.84 -26.99
N PRO A 298 4.71 1.47 -27.90
CA PRO A 298 3.28 1.68 -27.68
C PRO A 298 2.52 0.39 -27.38
N GLY A 299 2.97 -0.71 -27.99
CA GLY A 299 2.42 -2.05 -27.81
C GLY A 299 2.64 -2.61 -26.41
N ALA A 300 3.67 -2.18 -25.67
CA ALA A 300 3.89 -2.57 -24.28
C ALA A 300 3.25 -1.57 -23.28
N ILE A 301 3.31 -0.27 -23.59
CA ILE A 301 2.76 0.80 -22.74
C ILE A 301 1.24 0.68 -22.57
N GLY A 302 0.51 0.39 -23.66
CA GLY A 302 -0.95 0.23 -23.61
C GLY A 302 -1.41 -0.86 -22.62
N PRO A 303 -0.92 -2.10 -22.74
CA PRO A 303 -1.21 -3.17 -21.78
C PRO A 303 -0.79 -2.83 -20.35
N TRP A 304 0.35 -2.20 -20.14
CA TRP A 304 0.81 -1.79 -18.80
C TRP A 304 -0.15 -0.77 -18.16
N LEU A 305 -0.58 0.25 -18.91
CA LEU A 305 -1.58 1.21 -18.43
C LEU A 305 -2.95 0.56 -18.18
N ALA A 306 -3.32 -0.45 -18.97
CA ALA A 306 -4.53 -1.23 -18.77
C ALA A 306 -4.45 -2.07 -17.47
N GLU A 307 -3.30 -2.66 -17.17
CA GLU A 307 -3.03 -3.37 -15.93
C GLU A 307 -3.13 -2.42 -14.72
N ALA A 308 -2.42 -1.28 -14.77
CA ALA A 308 -2.47 -0.27 -13.72
C ALA A 308 -3.92 0.19 -13.47
N ARG A 309 -4.69 0.44 -14.54
CA ARG A 309 -6.11 0.77 -14.44
C ARG A 309 -6.93 -0.37 -13.82
N ALA A 310 -6.73 -1.63 -14.23
CA ALA A 310 -7.50 -2.75 -13.69
C ALA A 310 -7.33 -2.94 -12.18
N HIS A 311 -6.16 -2.59 -11.65
CA HIS A 311 -5.84 -2.72 -10.23
C HIS A 311 -5.98 -1.41 -9.42
N GLY A 312 -6.30 -0.30 -10.10
CA GLY A 312 -6.42 1.03 -9.50
C GLY A 312 -5.08 1.59 -9.04
N TRP A 313 -3.99 1.21 -9.71
CA TRP A 313 -2.65 1.76 -9.48
C TRP A 313 -2.47 3.05 -10.27
N ILE A 314 -1.66 3.96 -9.73
CA ILE A 314 -1.21 5.17 -10.42
C ILE A 314 0.02 4.76 -11.24
N PRO A 315 0.00 4.83 -12.58
CA PRO A 315 1.19 4.60 -13.37
C PRO A 315 2.14 5.78 -13.21
N ALA A 316 3.43 5.49 -13.06
CA ALA A 316 4.50 6.48 -13.04
C ALA A 316 5.75 5.87 -13.69
N VAL A 317 6.64 6.72 -14.18
CA VAL A 317 7.90 6.30 -14.79
C VAL A 317 9.04 7.08 -14.13
N MET A 318 10.15 6.42 -13.84
CA MET A 318 11.33 7.05 -13.26
C MET A 318 12.58 6.71 -14.06
N GLY A 319 13.29 7.75 -14.49
CA GLY A 319 14.52 7.63 -15.30
C GLY A 319 14.24 7.33 -16.77
N ALA A 320 13.13 7.83 -17.32
CA ALA A 320 12.90 7.72 -18.76
C ALA A 320 13.74 8.75 -19.52
N GLY A 321 14.33 8.32 -20.63
CA GLY A 321 14.96 9.21 -21.60
C GLY A 321 13.93 10.06 -22.36
N GLU A 322 14.42 11.01 -23.13
CA GLU A 322 13.57 11.97 -23.86
C GLU A 322 12.66 11.28 -24.90
N GLU A 323 13.19 10.28 -25.63
CA GLU A 323 12.45 9.51 -26.64
C GLU A 323 11.26 8.78 -25.99
N ALA A 324 11.50 8.02 -24.91
CA ALA A 324 10.43 7.32 -24.21
C ALA A 324 9.48 8.27 -23.50
N GLY A 325 9.98 9.35 -22.90
CA GLY A 325 9.16 10.41 -22.30
C GLY A 325 8.12 10.96 -23.29
N THR A 326 8.54 11.20 -24.53
CA THR A 326 7.65 11.62 -25.63
C THR A 326 6.59 10.57 -25.95
N VAL A 327 6.96 9.29 -25.98
CA VAL A 327 6.01 8.20 -26.23
C VAL A 327 5.03 8.04 -25.05
N TYR A 328 5.50 8.06 -23.81
CA TYR A 328 4.64 8.05 -22.62
C TYR A 328 3.64 9.22 -22.61
N ALA A 329 4.07 10.41 -23.01
CA ALA A 329 3.20 11.58 -23.11
C ALA A 329 2.03 11.37 -24.09
N ARG A 330 2.29 10.75 -25.24
CA ARG A 330 1.24 10.36 -26.21
C ARG A 330 0.23 9.36 -25.64
N HIS A 331 0.60 8.62 -24.59
CA HIS A 331 -0.25 7.68 -23.87
C HIS A 331 -0.93 8.29 -22.62
N GLY A 332 -0.85 9.62 -22.45
CA GLY A 332 -1.59 10.36 -21.42
C GLY A 332 -0.88 10.46 -20.07
N LEU A 333 0.44 10.29 -20.04
CA LEU A 333 1.28 10.68 -18.91
C LEU A 333 1.79 12.12 -19.11
N ASP A 334 2.12 12.79 -18.02
CA ASP A 334 2.85 14.06 -18.06
C ASP A 334 4.33 13.78 -17.82
N ALA A 335 5.21 14.48 -18.54
CA ALA A 335 6.66 14.40 -18.36
C ALA A 335 7.14 15.58 -17.50
N LEU A 336 7.98 15.28 -16.51
CA LEU A 336 8.66 16.27 -15.69
C LEU A 336 10.16 16.01 -15.78
N GLU A 337 10.93 17.04 -16.10
CA GLU A 337 12.39 16.99 -16.13
C GLU A 337 12.93 16.82 -14.70
N ILE A 338 13.69 15.75 -14.47
CA ILE A 338 14.27 15.42 -13.15
C ILE A 338 15.75 15.83 -13.09
N GLY A 339 16.45 15.77 -14.22
CA GLY A 339 17.85 16.13 -14.38
C GLY A 339 18.46 15.47 -15.62
N ASP A 340 19.74 15.74 -15.83
CA ASP A 340 20.49 15.30 -17.00
C ASP A 340 21.41 14.11 -16.69
N GLU A 341 21.63 13.28 -17.70
CA GLU A 341 22.69 12.29 -17.71
C GLU A 341 23.99 12.89 -18.27
N ALA A 342 25.09 12.75 -17.53
CA ALA A 342 26.40 13.15 -18.01
C ALA A 342 27.03 12.05 -18.87
N VAL A 343 26.81 12.10 -20.17
CA VAL A 343 27.40 11.16 -21.15
C VAL A 343 28.77 11.67 -21.61
N VAL A 344 29.78 10.79 -21.61
CA VAL A 344 31.14 11.11 -22.06
C VAL A 344 31.48 10.28 -23.29
N GLU A 345 31.70 10.94 -24.42
CA GLU A 345 32.15 10.30 -25.66
C GLU A 345 33.63 9.89 -25.56
N THR A 346 33.85 8.61 -25.34
CA THR A 346 35.19 8.08 -25.05
C THR A 346 36.17 8.19 -26.23
N ALA A 347 35.67 8.19 -27.46
CA ALA A 347 36.49 8.31 -28.67
C ALA A 347 37.18 9.68 -28.77
N ASP A 348 36.50 10.73 -28.30
CA ASP A 348 36.97 12.12 -28.37
C ASP A 348 37.53 12.62 -27.02
N PHE A 349 37.45 11.79 -25.97
CA PHE A 349 37.91 12.16 -24.64
C PHE A 349 39.45 12.29 -24.59
N THR A 350 39.92 13.45 -24.11
CA THR A 350 41.33 13.69 -23.83
C THR A 350 41.52 14.43 -22.51
N LEU A 351 42.64 14.19 -21.84
CA LEU A 351 43.07 14.96 -20.67
C LEU A 351 43.77 16.27 -21.04
N ASP A 352 43.98 16.53 -22.32
CA ASP A 352 44.68 17.72 -22.81
C ASP A 352 43.81 18.97 -22.78
N GLY A 353 44.46 20.11 -22.98
CA GLY A 353 43.79 21.40 -23.02
C GLY A 353 43.51 22.03 -21.64
N ARG A 354 43.00 23.26 -21.70
CA ARG A 354 42.77 24.12 -20.53
C ARG A 354 41.58 23.64 -19.71
N ALA A 355 40.50 23.20 -20.35
CA ALA A 355 39.28 22.74 -19.68
C ALA A 355 39.52 21.52 -18.78
N MET A 356 40.39 20.59 -19.18
CA MET A 356 40.70 19.37 -18.43
C MET A 356 41.80 19.53 -17.37
N ARG A 357 42.28 20.75 -17.11
CA ARG A 357 43.35 21.01 -16.15
C ARG A 357 43.08 20.39 -14.77
N THR A 358 41.86 20.54 -14.26
CA THR A 358 41.49 20.03 -12.93
C THR A 358 41.48 18.50 -12.90
N VAL A 359 40.86 17.86 -13.91
CA VAL A 359 40.82 16.39 -14.04
C VAL A 359 42.23 15.82 -14.18
N ARG A 360 43.07 16.42 -15.04
CA ARG A 360 44.46 16.03 -15.25
C ARG A 360 45.31 16.19 -14.00
N GLN A 361 45.10 17.24 -13.20
CA GLN A 361 45.79 17.42 -11.92
C GLN A 361 45.37 16.34 -10.90
N ALA A 362 44.08 16.02 -10.80
CA ALA A 362 43.58 14.96 -9.94
C ALA A 362 44.13 13.59 -10.35
N TYR A 363 44.08 13.25 -11.64
CA TYR A 363 44.67 12.04 -12.20
C TYR A 363 46.16 11.92 -11.84
N ASN A 364 46.96 12.97 -12.11
CA ASN A 364 48.39 12.94 -11.83
C ASN A 364 48.71 12.82 -10.33
N ARG A 365 47.87 13.38 -9.45
CA ARG A 365 48.02 13.24 -7.99
C ARG A 365 47.81 11.80 -7.56
N VAL A 366 46.71 11.17 -8.00
CA VAL A 366 46.41 9.76 -7.70
C VAL A 366 47.50 8.85 -8.27
N ARG A 367 47.93 9.10 -9.52
CA ARG A 367 49.03 8.36 -10.15
C ARG A 367 50.36 8.47 -9.38
N ARG A 368 50.71 9.68 -8.92
CA ARG A 368 51.92 9.93 -8.11
C ARG A 368 51.88 9.23 -6.75
N ALA A 369 50.69 9.06 -6.19
CA ALA A 369 50.48 8.31 -4.94
C ALA A 369 50.52 6.78 -5.13
N GLY A 370 50.79 6.28 -6.35
CA GLY A 370 51.03 4.86 -6.61
C GLY A 370 49.77 4.03 -6.86
N TYR A 371 48.57 4.60 -6.78
CA TYR A 371 47.33 3.86 -7.02
C TYR A 371 47.30 3.19 -8.40
N ARG A 372 46.70 2.01 -8.45
CA ARG A 372 46.48 1.22 -9.67
C ARG A 372 45.01 0.85 -9.78
N VAL A 373 44.49 0.89 -11.01
CA VAL A 373 43.13 0.45 -11.31
C VAL A 373 43.20 -0.88 -12.04
N ARG A 374 42.43 -1.85 -11.57
CA ARG A 374 42.23 -3.14 -12.22
C ARG A 374 40.77 -3.23 -12.65
N VAL A 375 40.54 -3.64 -13.90
CA VAL A 375 39.21 -3.87 -14.46
C VAL A 375 39.12 -5.32 -14.88
N ARG A 376 38.11 -6.04 -14.38
CA ARG A 376 37.89 -7.46 -14.67
C ARG A 376 36.42 -7.72 -14.93
N ARG A 377 36.10 -8.70 -15.76
CA ARG A 377 34.72 -9.21 -15.82
C ARG A 377 34.46 -10.01 -14.55
N HIS A 378 33.20 -10.05 -14.09
CA HIS A 378 32.83 -10.84 -12.92
C HIS A 378 33.15 -12.33 -13.13
N GLU A 379 32.97 -12.85 -14.35
CA GLU A 379 33.28 -14.25 -14.71
C GLU A 379 34.78 -14.61 -14.62
N ASP A 380 35.66 -13.61 -14.64
CA ASP A 380 37.11 -13.80 -14.53
C ASP A 380 37.63 -13.74 -13.07
N ILE A 381 36.74 -13.49 -12.10
CA ILE A 381 37.10 -13.33 -10.68
C ILE A 381 36.81 -14.64 -9.94
N PRO A 382 37.81 -15.26 -9.29
CA PRO A 382 37.61 -16.43 -8.43
C PRO A 382 36.55 -16.18 -7.34
N ALA A 383 35.80 -17.22 -6.98
CA ALA A 383 34.64 -17.08 -6.08
C ALA A 383 35.01 -16.57 -4.67
N ASP A 384 36.16 -16.96 -4.16
CA ASP A 384 36.73 -16.50 -2.89
C ASP A 384 37.12 -15.01 -2.96
N GLU A 385 37.77 -14.59 -4.05
CA GLU A 385 38.10 -13.18 -4.28
C GLU A 385 36.83 -12.34 -4.47
N MET A 386 35.83 -12.83 -5.21
CA MET A 386 34.53 -12.16 -5.36
C MET A 386 33.83 -11.98 -4.00
N ALA A 387 33.82 -13.01 -3.15
CA ALA A 387 33.24 -12.92 -1.82
C ALA A 387 33.94 -11.85 -0.94
N TYR A 388 35.27 -11.76 -1.03
CA TYR A 388 36.02 -10.70 -0.38
C TYR A 388 35.64 -9.31 -0.90
N LEU A 389 35.55 -9.13 -2.23
CA LEU A 389 35.16 -7.87 -2.85
C LEU A 389 33.73 -7.44 -2.47
N LEU A 390 32.80 -8.39 -2.38
CA LEU A 390 31.44 -8.14 -1.93
C LEU A 390 31.40 -7.64 -0.49
N ALA A 391 32.15 -8.26 0.41
CA ALA A 391 32.25 -7.80 1.81
C ALA A 391 32.81 -6.37 1.90
N ARG A 392 33.85 -6.07 1.12
CA ARG A 392 34.42 -4.71 1.05
C ARG A 392 33.44 -3.67 0.49
N ALA A 393 32.66 -4.04 -0.53
CA ALA A 393 31.62 -3.19 -1.09
C ALA A 393 30.48 -2.94 -0.09
N ASP A 394 30.11 -3.96 0.69
CA ASP A 394 29.11 -3.86 1.74
C ASP A 394 29.58 -3.00 2.92
N ASP A 395 30.84 -3.14 3.35
CA ASP A 395 31.44 -2.33 4.41
C ASP A 395 31.53 -0.84 4.06
N TRP A 396 31.74 -0.54 2.78
CA TRP A 396 31.82 0.85 2.30
C TRP A 396 30.46 1.55 2.26
N ARG A 397 29.37 0.77 2.18
CA ARG A 397 28.03 1.29 1.97
C ARG A 397 27.41 1.81 3.26
N ASP A 398 26.94 3.04 3.23
CA ASP A 398 26.15 3.60 4.33
C ASP A 398 24.71 3.02 4.35
N GLY A 399 24.42 2.26 5.41
CA GLY A 399 23.09 1.71 5.70
C GLY A 399 22.84 0.33 5.08
N ALA A 400 21.85 -0.41 5.60
CA ALA A 400 21.67 -1.84 5.31
C ALA A 400 21.07 -2.17 3.92
N THR A 401 20.42 -1.22 3.23
CA THR A 401 19.68 -1.49 1.99
C THR A 401 20.30 -0.76 0.80
N GLU A 402 20.64 -1.51 -0.26
CA GLU A 402 21.06 -0.94 -1.54
C GLU A 402 19.90 -0.16 -2.20
N ARG A 403 20.10 1.15 -2.36
CA ARG A 403 19.16 2.06 -3.05
C ARG A 403 19.47 2.04 -4.54
N GLY A 404 18.45 2.24 -5.38
CA GLY A 404 18.66 2.41 -6.83
C GLY A 404 17.74 1.57 -7.71
N PHE A 405 16.44 1.50 -7.42
CA PHE A 405 15.46 0.78 -8.23
C PHE A 405 15.71 0.86 -9.76
N SER A 406 15.90 2.06 -10.30
CA SER A 406 16.18 2.30 -11.73
C SER A 406 17.67 2.36 -12.09
N MET A 407 18.60 2.33 -11.12
CA MET A 407 20.04 2.61 -11.33
C MET A 407 20.98 1.64 -10.59
N ALA A 408 20.46 0.52 -10.09
CA ALA A 408 21.22 -0.50 -9.36
C ALA A 408 20.54 -1.86 -9.51
N LEU A 409 21.35 -2.88 -9.82
CA LEU A 409 20.88 -4.24 -10.05
C LEU A 409 20.62 -5.00 -8.74
N GLY A 410 21.26 -4.60 -7.64
CA GLY A 410 21.03 -5.20 -6.32
C GLY A 410 21.56 -6.62 -6.15
N ARG A 411 22.48 -7.07 -7.01
CA ARG A 411 23.01 -8.44 -7.06
C ARG A 411 24.45 -8.51 -7.61
N LEU A 412 25.33 -7.66 -7.09
CA LEU A 412 26.76 -7.69 -7.46
C LEU A 412 27.32 -9.12 -7.28
N GLY A 413 28.09 -9.59 -8.26
CA GLY A 413 28.65 -10.95 -8.26
C GLY A 413 27.66 -12.08 -8.63
N ASP A 414 26.42 -11.79 -9.05
CA ASP A 414 25.50 -12.83 -9.53
C ASP A 414 26.10 -13.53 -10.78
N PRO A 415 26.13 -14.88 -10.83
CA PRO A 415 26.69 -15.61 -11.97
C PRO A 415 26.01 -15.32 -13.30
N GLY A 416 24.73 -14.90 -13.29
CA GLY A 416 24.02 -14.48 -14.50
C GLY A 416 24.51 -13.15 -15.08
N ASP A 417 25.32 -12.40 -14.33
CA ASP A 417 25.89 -11.11 -14.70
C ASP A 417 27.42 -11.18 -14.86
N GLY A 418 27.95 -12.35 -15.25
CA GLY A 418 29.39 -12.61 -15.44
C GLY A 418 30.10 -11.61 -16.36
N ARG A 419 29.36 -11.03 -17.32
CA ARG A 419 29.86 -10.05 -18.29
C ARG A 419 29.97 -8.63 -17.74
N CYS A 420 29.36 -8.34 -16.58
CA CYS A 420 29.55 -7.06 -15.89
C CYS A 420 31.00 -6.90 -15.43
N VAL A 421 31.44 -5.65 -15.31
CA VAL A 421 32.83 -5.33 -14.95
C VAL A 421 32.92 -4.89 -13.49
N MET A 422 33.89 -5.45 -12.79
CA MET A 422 34.35 -5.00 -11.48
C MET A 422 35.54 -4.06 -11.68
N LEU A 423 35.49 -2.89 -11.04
CA LEU A 423 36.59 -1.93 -11.03
C LEU A 423 37.15 -1.82 -9.62
N GLU A 424 38.44 -2.13 -9.48
CA GLU A 424 39.16 -2.09 -8.21
C GLU A 424 40.22 -0.98 -8.28
N CYS A 425 40.29 -0.16 -7.23
CA CYS A 425 41.40 0.75 -7.02
C CYS A 425 42.25 0.22 -5.87
N ARG A 426 43.50 -0.14 -6.16
CA ARG A 426 44.47 -0.62 -5.18
C ARG A 426 45.48 0.48 -4.88
N ASP A 427 45.84 0.67 -3.62
CA ASP A 427 46.98 1.50 -3.28
C ASP A 427 48.28 0.83 -3.72
N GLY A 428 49.36 1.60 -3.82
CA GLY A 428 50.67 1.05 -4.19
C GLY A 428 51.41 0.36 -3.04
N GLY A 429 50.76 0.15 -1.89
CA GLY A 429 51.40 -0.19 -0.62
C GLY A 429 51.36 -1.67 -0.25
N GLU A 430 50.43 -2.46 -0.78
CA GLU A 430 50.29 -3.88 -0.37
C GLU A 430 50.68 -4.85 -1.50
N GLY A 431 51.73 -5.62 -1.19
CA GLY A 431 52.27 -6.67 -2.04
C GLY A 431 51.31 -7.85 -2.20
N GLU A 432 51.56 -8.58 -3.29
CA GLU A 432 51.04 -9.93 -3.51
C GLU A 432 51.36 -10.79 -2.27
N GLY A 433 50.33 -11.21 -1.54
CA GLY A 433 50.37 -12.15 -0.44
C GLY A 433 49.22 -13.13 -0.57
#